data_AF-A0A4R2J4Q3-F1
#
_entry.id   AF-A0A4R2J4Q3-F1
#
_cell.length_a   1.000
_cell.length_b   1.000
_cell.length_c   1.000
_cell.angle_alpha   90.00
_cell.angle_beta   90.00
_cell.angle_gamma   90.00
#
_symmetry.space_group_name_H-M   'P 1'
#
loop_
_entity.id
_entity.type
_entity.pdbx_description
1 polymer ?
#
loop_
_entity_poly.entity_id
_entity_poly.type
_entity_poly.pdbx_seq_one_letter_code
_entity_poly.pdbx_strand_id
1 'polypeptide(L)'
;MTTEPNEAFSARVEGLQSSIDALRLQLQRASQSEITATELAATLRDFWRDQEPALKVVAAAVLESLRVQALEQAYGWREQIIRATEAQRDRR
;
A
#
# COMPACT_ATOMS: atom_id res chain seq x y z
N MET A 1 -11.12 16.51 17.21
CA MET A 1 -10.06 15.60 17.71
C MET A 1 -10.30 14.26 17.03
N THR A 2 -9.53 13.75 16.08
CA THR A 2 -8.13 13.95 15.65
C THR A 2 -8.04 13.44 14.20
N THR A 3 -7.91 14.33 13.21
CA THR A 3 -7.74 13.98 11.78
C THR A 3 -6.28 13.66 11.39
N GLU A 4 -5.36 13.76 12.35
CA GLU A 4 -3.91 13.69 12.16
C GLU A 4 -3.31 12.36 11.61
N PRO A 5 -3.86 11.15 11.84
CA PRO A 5 -3.18 9.95 11.39
C PRO A 5 -3.25 9.74 9.86
N ASN A 6 -4.25 10.29 9.18
CA ASN A 6 -4.43 10.10 7.74
C ASN A 6 -3.53 11.04 6.91
N GLU A 7 -3.34 12.29 7.35
CA GLU A 7 -2.48 13.26 6.65
C GLU A 7 -1.01 12.84 6.68
N ALA A 8 -0.52 12.36 7.83
CA ALA A 8 0.86 11.87 7.96
C ALA A 8 1.12 10.61 7.11
N PHE A 9 0.10 9.76 6.93
CA PHE A 9 0.18 8.60 6.04
C PHE A 9 0.18 9.01 4.56
N SER A 10 -0.74 9.90 4.16
CA SER A 10 -0.80 10.44 2.80
C SER A 10 0.51 11.14 2.41
N ALA A 11 1.05 12.00 3.28
CA ALA A 11 2.34 12.67 3.05
C ALA A 11 3.50 11.68 2.88
N ARG A 12 3.50 10.56 3.62
CA ARG A 12 4.50 9.48 3.46
C ARG A 12 4.34 8.76 2.12
N VAL A 13 3.12 8.48 1.70
CA VAL A 13 2.84 7.85 0.40
C VAL A 13 3.26 8.77 -0.74
N GLU A 14 2.95 10.07 -0.66
CA GLU A 14 3.39 11.07 -1.65
C GLU A 14 4.92 11.20 -1.72
N GLY A 15 5.60 11.18 -0.58
CA GLY A 15 7.06 11.18 -0.50
C GLY A 15 7.70 9.94 -1.11
N LEU A 16 7.10 8.76 -0.89
CA LEU A 16 7.51 7.50 -1.52
C LEU A 16 7.31 7.54 -3.04
N GLN A 17 6.16 8.04 -3.50
CA GLN A 17 5.85 8.20 -4.92
C GLN A 17 6.87 9.08 -5.63
N SER A 18 7.17 10.25 -5.05
CA SER A 18 8.18 11.18 -5.58
C SER A 18 9.57 10.53 -5.67
N SER A 19 9.92 9.73 -4.66
CA SER A 19 11.20 9.01 -4.61
C SER A 19 11.27 7.89 -5.67
N ILE A 20 10.16 7.19 -5.93
CA ILE A 20 10.06 6.18 -7.00
C ILE A 20 10.18 6.84 -8.38
N ASP A 21 9.55 7.99 -8.59
CA ASP A 21 9.64 8.71 -9.86
C ASP A 21 11.06 9.24 -10.13
N ALA A 22 11.75 9.71 -9.08
CA ALA A 22 13.17 10.05 -9.18
C ALA A 22 14.03 8.82 -9.54
N LEU A 23 13.74 7.65 -8.98
CA LEU A 23 14.45 6.41 -9.33
C LEU A 23 14.21 5.99 -10.78
N ARG A 24 12.96 6.11 -11.27
CA ARG A 24 12.63 5.85 -12.68
C ARG A 24 13.41 6.74 -13.63
N LEU A 25 13.56 8.01 -13.30
CA LEU A 25 14.38 8.94 -14.08
C LEU A 25 15.84 8.48 -14.13
N GLN A 26 16.43 8.05 -13.01
CA GLN A 26 17.80 7.53 -12.99
C GLN A 26 17.96 6.26 -13.82
N LEU A 27 16.98 5.35 -13.78
CA LEU A 27 16.95 4.16 -14.64
C LEU A 27 16.88 4.52 -16.13
N GLN A 28 16.09 5.53 -16.48
CA GLN A 28 16.01 6.03 -17.85
C GLN A 28 17.36 6.62 -18.31
N ARG A 29 17.99 7.44 -17.48
CA ARG A 29 19.32 8.01 -17.76
C ARG A 29 20.38 6.92 -17.91
N ALA A 30 20.31 5.85 -17.11
CA ALA A 30 21.20 4.69 -17.25
C ALA A 30 20.97 3.97 -18.59
N SER A 31 19.72 3.81 -19.01
CA SER A 31 19.39 3.21 -20.32
C SER A 31 19.94 4.02 -21.49
N GLN A 32 20.12 5.32 -21.29
CA GLN A 32 20.71 6.26 -22.25
C GLN A 32 22.23 6.39 -22.11
N SER A 33 22.86 5.57 -21.24
CA SER A 33 24.30 5.63 -20.92
C SER A 33 24.77 6.98 -20.33
N GLU A 34 23.86 7.78 -19.77
CA GLU A 34 24.19 9.05 -19.11
C GLU A 34 24.73 8.86 -17.68
N ILE A 35 24.47 7.70 -17.09
CA ILE A 35 25.03 7.28 -15.81
C ILE A 35 25.57 5.85 -15.94
N THR A 36 26.61 5.56 -15.18
CA THR A 36 27.25 4.25 -15.15
C THR A 36 26.44 3.25 -14.33
N ALA A 37 26.68 1.96 -14.57
CA ALA A 37 26.10 0.88 -13.76
C ALA A 37 26.47 1.01 -12.27
N THR A 38 27.66 1.50 -11.95
CA THR A 38 28.12 1.72 -10.57
C THR A 38 27.34 2.84 -9.89
N GLU A 39 27.12 3.96 -10.58
CA GLU A 39 26.31 5.09 -10.08
C GLU A 39 24.85 4.69 -9.89
N LEU A 40 24.29 3.91 -10.83
CA LEU A 40 22.95 3.36 -10.69
C LEU A 40 22.86 2.40 -9.49
N ALA A 41 23.85 1.52 -9.30
CA ALA A 41 23.88 0.60 -8.16
C ALA A 41 24.00 1.31 -6.81
N ALA A 42 24.75 2.42 -6.74
CA ALA A 42 24.82 3.28 -5.56
C ALA A 42 23.47 3.94 -5.29
N THR A 43 22.86 4.53 -6.32
CA THR A 43 21.54 5.17 -6.24
C THR A 43 20.46 4.20 -5.75
N LEU A 44 20.42 2.98 -6.28
CA LEU A 44 19.48 1.94 -5.86
C LEU A 44 19.68 1.53 -4.40
N ARG A 45 20.94 1.47 -3.95
CA ARG A 45 21.28 1.11 -2.57
C ARG A 45 20.86 2.20 -1.58
N ASP A 46 21.12 3.46 -1.91
CA ASP A 46 20.70 4.60 -1.10
C ASP A 46 19.17 4.71 -1.07
N PHE A 47 18.50 4.58 -2.22
CA PHE A 47 17.04 4.52 -2.29
C PHE A 47 16.49 3.41 -1.37
N TRP A 48 17.04 2.20 -1.46
CA TRP A 48 16.55 1.10 -0.63
C TRP A 48 16.78 1.37 0.86
N ARG A 49 17.97 1.82 1.25
CA ARG A 49 18.29 2.16 2.64
C ARG A 49 17.32 3.20 3.21
N ASP A 50 17.03 4.24 2.43
CA ASP A 50 16.29 5.40 2.92
C ASP A 50 14.77 5.13 2.89
N GLN A 51 14.28 4.34 1.93
CA GLN A 51 12.85 4.08 1.74
C GLN A 51 12.36 2.76 2.36
N GLU A 52 13.22 1.81 2.69
CA GLU A 52 12.83 0.53 3.30
C GLU A 52 11.91 0.69 4.53
N PRO A 53 12.20 1.59 5.50
CA PRO A 53 11.33 1.76 6.66
C PRO A 53 9.94 2.28 6.28
N ALA A 54 9.89 3.25 5.36
CA ALA A 54 8.63 3.84 4.90
C ALA A 54 7.79 2.80 4.12
N LEU A 55 8.41 2.01 3.24
CA LEU A 55 7.76 0.94 2.50
C LEU A 55 7.18 -0.14 3.43
N LYS A 56 7.89 -0.53 4.49
CA LYS A 56 7.38 -1.48 5.49
C LYS A 56 6.15 -0.95 6.22
N VAL A 57 6.16 0.33 6.60
CA VAL A 57 5.01 0.97 7.27
C VAL A 57 3.80 1.01 6.35
N VAL A 58 3.99 1.40 5.08
CA VAL A 58 2.90 1.43 4.09
C VAL A 58 2.35 0.02 3.84
N ALA A 59 3.23 -0.98 3.67
CA ALA A 59 2.82 -2.36 3.46
C ALA A 59 2.01 -2.90 4.65
N ALA A 60 2.43 -2.63 5.89
CA ALA A 60 1.70 -3.04 7.09
C ALA A 60 0.32 -2.37 7.17
N ALA A 61 0.24 -1.07 6.89
CA ALA A 61 -1.02 -0.32 6.89
C ALA A 61 -2.00 -0.84 5.82
N VAL A 62 -1.52 -1.14 4.62
CA VAL A 62 -2.33 -1.73 3.55
C VAL A 62 -2.82 -3.12 3.93
N LEU A 63 -1.95 -3.97 4.50
CA LEU A 63 -2.33 -5.30 4.94
C LEU A 63 -3.42 -5.24 6.02
N GLU A 64 -3.31 -4.32 6.98
CA GLU A 64 -4.31 -4.13 8.02
C GLU A 64 -5.65 -3.64 7.43
N SER A 65 -5.61 -2.69 6.49
CA SER A 65 -6.82 -2.23 5.78
C SER A 65 -7.52 -3.39 5.04
N LEU A 66 -6.76 -4.23 4.32
CA LEU A 66 -7.30 -5.41 3.66
C LEU A 66 -7.89 -6.42 4.66
N ARG A 67 -7.23 -6.61 5.80
CA ARG A 67 -7.72 -7.50 6.88
C ARG A 67 -9.06 -7.02 7.41
N VAL A 68 -9.21 -5.72 7.67
CA VAL A 68 -10.47 -5.11 8.14
C VAL A 68 -11.57 -5.27 7.09
N GLN A 69 -11.30 -4.94 5.82
CA GLN A 69 -12.26 -5.11 4.73
C GLN A 69 -12.72 -6.56 4.58
N ALA A 70 -11.80 -7.52 4.66
CA ALA A 70 -12.13 -8.94 4.59
C ALA A 70 -13.05 -9.38 5.75
N LEU A 71 -12.81 -8.87 6.96
CA LEU A 71 -13.68 -9.14 8.11
C LEU A 71 -15.07 -8.55 7.93
N GLU A 72 -15.17 -7.30 7.45
CA GLU A 72 -16.45 -6.65 7.15
C GLU A 72 -17.27 -7.45 6.13
N GLN A 73 -16.62 -7.92 5.05
CA GLN A 73 -17.28 -8.77 4.05
C GLN A 73 -17.75 -10.10 4.65
N ALA A 74 -16.93 -10.73 5.50
CA ALA A 74 -17.29 -11.98 6.16
C ALA A 74 -18.50 -11.81 7.09
N TYR A 75 -18.56 -10.72 7.86
CA TYR A 75 -19.72 -10.40 8.69
C TYR A 75 -20.96 -10.10 7.83
N GLY A 76 -20.79 -9.37 6.73
CA GLY A 76 -21.87 -9.11 5.77
C GLY A 76 -22.46 -10.39 5.20
N TRP A 77 -21.63 -11.35 4.79
CA TRP A 77 -22.09 -12.65 4.31
C TRP A 77 -22.80 -13.45 5.40
N ARG A 78 -22.30 -13.42 6.63
CA ARG A 78 -22.96 -14.10 7.76
C ARG A 78 -24.38 -13.58 7.96
N GLU A 79 -24.58 -12.27 7.93
CA GLU A 79 -25.92 -11.68 8.06
C GLU A 79 -26.85 -12.07 6.90
N GLN A 80 -26.33 -12.06 5.67
CA GLN A 80 -27.11 -12.48 4.50
C GLN A 80 -27.58 -13.93 4.61
N ILE A 81 -26.71 -14.83 5.08
CA ILE A 81 -27.04 -16.24 5.31
C ILE A 81 -28.13 -16.38 6.38
N ILE A 82 -28.03 -15.66 7.49
CA ILE A 82 -29.04 -15.68 8.56
C ILE A 82 -30.40 -15.25 8.00
N ARG A 83 -30.46 -14.09 7.33
CA ARG A 83 -31.69 -13.56 6.75
C ARG A 83 -32.30 -14.51 5.71
N ALA A 84 -31.47 -15.11 4.85
CA ALA A 84 -31.92 -16.07 3.86
C ALA A 84 -32.52 -17.34 4.50
N THR A 85 -31.91 -17.81 5.59
CA THR A 85 -32.36 -19.00 6.33
C THR A 85 -33.67 -18.74 7.07
N GLU A 86 -33.80 -17.56 7.71
CA GLU A 86 -35.05 -17.12 8.35
C GLU A 86 -36.19 -16.98 7.34
N ALA A 87 -35.94 -16.30 6.21
CA ALA A 87 -36.93 -16.14 5.15
C ALA A 87 -37.38 -17.48 4.54
N GLN A 88 -36.51 -18.48 4.53
CA GLN A 88 -36.85 -19.83 4.07
C GLN A 88 -37.68 -20.62 5.08
N ARG A 89 -37.48 -20.37 6.38
CA ARG A 89 -38.29 -20.97 7.45
C ARG A 89 -39.72 -20.44 7.45
N ASP A 90 -39.91 -19.14 7.25
CA ASP A 90 -41.24 -18.52 7.25
C ASP A 90 -42.11 -18.90 6.03
N ARG A 91 -41.49 -19.46 4.98
CA ARG A 91 -42.17 -19.93 3.76
C ARG A 91 -42.59 -21.40 3.82
N ARG A 92 -42.24 -22.15 4.88
CA ARG A 92 -42.58 -23.56 5.07
C ARG A 92 -43.65 -23.71 6.14
#